data_AF-A0A090WIN5-F1
#
_entry.id   AF-A0A090WIN5-F1
#
_cell.length_a   1.000
_cell.length_b   1.000
_cell.length_c   1.000
_cell.angle_alpha   90.00
_cell.angle_beta   90.00
_cell.angle_gamma   90.00
#
_symmetry.space_group_name_H-M   'P 1'
#
loop_
_entity.id
_entity.type
_entity.pdbx_description
1 polymer ?
#
loop_
_entity_poly.entity_id
_entity_poly.type
_entity_poly.pdbx_seq_one_letter_code
_entity_poly.pdbx_strand_id
1 'polypeptide(L)'
;MTNNDFYRDLFIQHIPIQEVLLEPSLFEDVPDDWNIIVTDVQNSTAAVSAGNHQLVNLAATGSIVACLNIARDNDVMIPFFLVVMVRRL
;
A
#
# COMPACT_ATOMS: atom_id res chain seq x y z
N MET A 1 -20.71 -1.30 10.91
CA MET A 1 -19.89 -0.36 10.13
C MET A 1 -19.51 -1.09 8.86
N THR A 2 -19.62 -0.48 7.69
CA THR A 2 -19.02 -1.06 6.49
C THR A 2 -17.51 -1.00 6.67
N ASN A 3 -16.81 -2.13 6.53
CA ASN A 3 -15.34 -2.20 6.66
C ASN A 3 -14.60 -1.29 5.66
N ASN A 4 -15.34 -0.67 4.74
CA ASN A 4 -14.88 0.27 3.73
C ASN A 4 -14.39 1.62 4.28
N ASP A 5 -14.85 2.03 5.46
CA ASP A 5 -14.49 3.33 6.06
C ASP A 5 -13.39 3.21 7.12
N PHE A 6 -12.79 2.02 7.31
CA PHE A 6 -11.78 1.74 8.34
C PHE A 6 -10.69 2.82 8.46
N TYR A 7 -9.99 3.14 7.37
CA TYR A 7 -8.93 4.16 7.40
C TYR A 7 -9.45 5.60 7.57
N ARG A 8 -10.73 5.86 7.24
CA ARG A 8 -11.34 7.17 7.49
C ARG A 8 -11.66 7.35 8.96
N ASP A 9 -12.09 6.27 9.61
CA ASP A 9 -12.57 6.28 11.00
C ASP A 9 -11.43 6.04 12.01
N LEU A 10 -10.23 5.68 11.55
CA LEU A 10 -9.06 5.45 12.38
C LEU A 10 -8.71 6.71 13.20
N PHE A 11 -8.48 6.52 14.50
CA PHE A 11 -8.18 7.63 15.40
C PHE A 11 -6.81 8.27 15.08
N ILE A 12 -6.81 9.59 14.87
CA ILE A 12 -5.60 10.34 14.53
C ILE A 12 -4.81 10.65 15.81
N GLN A 13 -3.60 10.12 15.88
CA GLN A 13 -2.66 10.41 16.96
C GLN A 13 -1.92 11.72 16.72
N HIS A 14 -1.86 12.58 17.75
CA HIS A 14 -1.17 13.88 17.71
C HIS A 14 0.14 13.90 18.51
N ILE A 15 0.74 12.73 18.73
CA ILE A 15 2.01 12.54 19.45
C ILE A 15 3.15 12.23 18.47
N PRO A 16 4.43 12.35 18.88
CA PRO A 16 5.56 11.94 18.06
C PRO A 16 5.44 10.48 17.59
N ILE A 17 5.78 10.20 16.33
CA ILE A 17 5.66 8.86 15.75
C ILE A 17 6.42 7.78 16.54
N GLN A 18 7.52 8.16 17.19
CA GLN A 18 8.31 7.27 18.03
C GLN A 18 7.50 6.77 19.24
N GLU A 19 6.67 7.65 19.82
CA GLU A 19 5.79 7.31 20.93
C GLU A 19 4.62 6.44 20.45
N VAL A 20 4.07 6.72 19.26
CA VAL A 20 3.04 5.86 18.65
C VAL A 20 3.55 4.44 18.45
N LEU A 21 4.74 4.28 17.88
CA LEU A 21 5.34 2.98 17.58
C LEU A 21 5.67 2.16 18.84
N LEU A 22 5.81 2.80 20.00
CA LEU A 22 6.09 2.15 21.28
C LEU A 22 4.84 1.69 22.01
N GLU A 23 3.64 2.09 21.57
CA GLU A 23 2.38 1.76 22.23
C GLU A 23 1.47 0.93 21.31
N PRO A 24 1.54 -0.42 21.40
CA PRO A 24 0.72 -1.33 20.59
C PRO A 24 -0.78 -1.09 20.70
N SER A 25 -1.27 -0.54 21.83
CA SER A 25 -2.70 -0.26 22.00
C SER A 25 -3.23 0.90 21.13
N LEU A 26 -2.35 1.67 20.48
CA LEU A 26 -2.74 2.71 19.52
C LEU A 26 -2.96 2.17 18.11
N PHE A 27 -2.74 0.87 17.88
CA PHE A 27 -2.98 0.21 16.60
C PHE A 27 -4.29 -0.56 16.64
N GLU A 28 -4.99 -0.55 15.50
CA GLU A 28 -6.20 -1.33 15.29
C GLU A 28 -5.92 -2.42 14.25
N ASP A 29 -6.45 -3.61 14.51
CA ASP A 29 -6.40 -4.71 13.53
C ASP A 29 -7.20 -4.33 12.29
N VAL A 30 -6.68 -4.69 11.12
CA VAL A 30 -7.40 -4.50 9.87
C VAL A 30 -8.60 -5.45 9.80
N PRO A 31 -9.66 -5.12 9.05
CA PRO A 31 -10.82 -5.98 8.94
C PRO A 31 -10.49 -7.38 8.39
N ASP A 32 -11.05 -8.42 9.01
CA ASP A 32 -10.79 -9.84 8.67
C ASP A 32 -11.26 -10.25 7.27
N ASP A 33 -12.16 -9.49 6.66
CA ASP A 33 -12.71 -9.74 5.32
C ASP A 33 -11.86 -9.13 4.19
N TRP A 34 -10.79 -8.40 4.54
CA TRP A 34 -9.90 -7.79 3.55
C TRP A 34 -8.96 -8.81 2.91
N ASN A 35 -8.73 -8.62 1.61
CA ASN A 35 -7.78 -9.40 0.83
C ASN A 35 -6.63 -8.49 0.40
N ILE A 36 -5.39 -8.99 0.52
CA ILE A 36 -4.18 -8.24 0.15
C ILE A 36 -3.68 -8.73 -1.21
N ILE A 37 -3.53 -7.80 -2.15
CA ILE A 37 -2.89 -8.04 -3.44
C ILE A 37 -1.49 -7.44 -3.40
N VAL A 38 -0.47 -8.27 -3.66
CA VAL A 38 0.94 -7.84 -3.68
C VAL A 38 1.51 -8.06 -5.07
N THR A 39 2.20 -7.06 -5.60
CA THR A 39 2.92 -7.15 -6.88
C THR A 39 4.36 -6.74 -6.68
N ASP A 40 5.29 -7.50 -7.27
CA ASP A 40 6.73 -7.22 -7.22
C ASP A 40 7.30 -7.01 -8.62
N VAL A 41 8.35 -6.20 -8.71
CA VAL A 41 9.14 -6.01 -9.93
C VAL A 41 10.46 -6.75 -9.77
N GLN A 42 10.55 -7.89 -10.46
CA GLN A 42 11.75 -8.71 -10.45
C GLN A 42 12.99 -7.89 -10.86
N ASN A 43 14.11 -8.09 -10.16
CA ASN A 43 15.38 -7.39 -10.41
C ASN A 43 15.30 -5.86 -10.31
N SER A 44 14.30 -5.32 -9.61
CA SER A 44 14.12 -3.87 -9.41
C SER A 44 15.37 -3.19 -8.84
N THR A 45 16.09 -3.82 -7.90
CA THR A 45 17.33 -3.26 -7.33
C THR A 45 18.39 -3.01 -8.40
N ALA A 46 18.68 -4.00 -9.25
CA ALA A 46 19.67 -3.86 -10.31
C ALA A 46 19.24 -2.82 -11.35
N ALA A 47 17.96 -2.79 -11.71
CA ALA A 47 17.40 -1.79 -12.63
C ALA A 47 17.54 -0.37 -12.06
N VAL A 48 17.23 -0.17 -10.78
CA VAL A 48 17.40 1.13 -10.10
C VAL A 48 18.86 1.54 -10.06
N SER A 49 19.77 0.63 -9.70
CA SER A 49 21.23 0.90 -9.71
C SER A 49 21.75 1.27 -11.08
N ALA A 50 21.15 0.73 -12.15
CA ALA A 50 21.45 1.08 -13.54
C ALA A 50 20.76 2.38 -14.03
N GLY A 51 20.08 3.12 -13.15
CA GLY A 51 19.38 4.36 -13.49
C GLY A 51 17.94 4.17 -14.00
N ASN A 52 17.46 2.94 -14.16
CA ASN A 52 16.16 2.59 -14.74
C ASN A 52 14.99 2.62 -13.74
N HIS A 53 15.08 3.45 -12.70
CA HIS A 53 14.04 3.61 -11.69
C HIS A 53 12.68 4.03 -12.27
N GLN A 54 12.66 4.80 -13.36
CA GLN A 54 11.43 5.16 -14.06
C GLN A 54 10.70 3.96 -14.65
N LEU A 55 11.42 2.97 -15.19
CA LEU A 55 10.83 1.74 -15.73
C LEU A 55 10.26 0.86 -14.61
N VAL A 56 10.97 0.77 -13.47
CA VAL A 56 10.48 0.06 -12.28
C VAL A 56 9.20 0.71 -11.75
N ASN A 57 9.17 2.04 -11.65
CA ASN A 57 7.98 2.76 -11.23
C ASN A 57 6.83 2.58 -12.23
N LEU A 58 7.10 2.62 -13.54
CA LEU A 58 6.09 2.37 -14.56
C LEU A 58 5.47 0.98 -14.42
N ALA A 59 6.28 -0.05 -14.17
CA ALA A 59 5.78 -1.41 -13.94
C ALA A 59 4.91 -1.50 -12.68
N ALA A 60 5.34 -0.91 -11.55
CA ALA A 60 4.59 -0.89 -10.31
C ALA A 60 3.28 -0.07 -10.41
N THR A 61 3.30 1.07 -11.11
CA THR A 61 2.08 1.85 -11.36
C THR A 61 1.14 1.10 -12.30
N GLY A 62 1.68 0.45 -13.33
CA GLY A 62 0.90 -0.35 -14.28
C GLY A 62 0.16 -1.50 -13.60
N SER A 63 0.79 -2.18 -12.63
CA SER A 63 0.13 -3.25 -11.88
C SER A 63 -1.03 -2.73 -11.04
N ILE A 64 -0.89 -1.58 -10.37
CA ILE A 64 -1.99 -0.94 -9.63
C ILE A 64 -3.13 -0.55 -10.57
N VAL A 65 -2.83 0.09 -11.69
CA VAL A 65 -3.85 0.49 -12.68
C VAL A 65 -4.60 -0.73 -13.21
N ALA A 66 -3.91 -1.85 -13.46
CA ALA A 66 -4.54 -3.10 -13.85
C ALA A 66 -5.51 -3.61 -12.77
N CYS A 67 -5.09 -3.65 -11.51
CA CYS A 67 -5.96 -4.03 -10.39
C CYS A 67 -7.16 -3.09 -10.23
N LEU A 68 -6.96 -1.78 -10.32
CA LEU A 68 -8.04 -0.78 -10.23
C LEU A 68 -9.07 -0.94 -11.36
N ASN A 69 -8.61 -1.20 -12.59
CA ASN A 69 -9.49 -1.44 -13.72
C ASN A 69 -10.33 -2.71 -13.51
N ILE A 70 -9.70 -3.81 -13.11
CA ILE A 70 -10.41 -5.07 -12.81
C ILE A 70 -11.43 -4.87 -11.69
N ALA A 71 -11.05 -4.19 -10.60
CA ALA A 71 -11.93 -3.94 -9.48
C ALA A 71 -13.14 -3.09 -9.87
N ARG A 72 -12.91 -1.99 -10.61
CA ARG A 72 -13.98 -1.14 -11.14
C ARG A 72 -14.95 -1.93 -12.02
N ASP A 73 -14.42 -2.77 -12.91
CA ASP A 73 -15.24 -3.54 -13.85
C ASP A 73 -16.08 -4.64 -13.13
N ASN A 74 -15.72 -4.99 -11.89
CA ASN A 74 -16.43 -5.93 -11.03
C ASN A 74 -17.15 -5.26 -9.83
N ASP A 75 -17.25 -3.93 -9.81
CA ASP A 75 -17.83 -3.14 -8.70
C ASP A 75 -17.23 -3.47 -7.31
N VAL A 76 -15.93 -3.79 -7.29
CA VAL A 76 -15.15 -4.04 -6.07
C VAL A 76 -14.51 -2.75 -5.61
N MET A 77 -14.75 -2.38 -4.36
CA MET A 77 -14.13 -1.21 -3.75
C MET A 77 -12.72 -1.55 -3.22
N ILE A 78 -11.73 -0.72 -3.58
CA ILE A 78 -10.36 -0.82 -3.06
C ILE A 78 -10.16 0.33 -2.05
N PRO A 79 -10.15 0.04 -0.73
CA PRO A 79 -10.11 1.08 0.30
C PRO A 79 -8.76 1.76 0.38
N PHE A 80 -7.69 1.08 -0.05
CA PHE A 80 -6.32 1.55 0.08
C PHE A 80 -5.39 0.87 -0.92
N PHE A 81 -4.39 1.61 -1.39
CA PHE A 81 -3.26 1.08 -2.15
C PHE A 81 -1.99 1.86 -1.81
N LEU A 82 -0.83 1.19 -1.90
CA LEU A 82 0.48 1.78 -1.60
C LEU A 82 1.52 1.25 -2.59
N VAL A 83 2.42 2.12 -3.03
CA VAL A 83 3.67 1.73 -3.71
C VAL A 83 4.82 2.02 -2.77
N VAL A 84 5.62 1.00 -2.44
CA VAL A 84 6.86 1.18 -1.70
C VAL A 84 8.02 0.88 -2.62
N MET A 85 8.95 1.84 -2.74
CA MET A 85 10.24 1.59 -3.38
C MET A 85 11.33 1.59 -2.30
N VAL A 86 11.90 0.42 -2.02
CA VAL A 86 13.04 0.32 -1.12
C VAL A 86 14.31 0.54 -1.94
N ARG A 87 14.90 1.74 -1.86
CA ARG A 87 16.29 1.93 -2.25
C ARG A 87 17.17 1.41 -1.12
N ARG A 88 17.77 0.22 -1.30
CA ARG A 88 18.94 -0.14 -0.50
C ARG A 88 20.07 0.79 -0.93
N LEU A 89 20.45 1.70 -0.03
CA LEU A 89 21.68 2.48 -0.11
C LEU A 89 22.89 1.57 0.12
#